data_AF-A0A5Q4E084-F1
#
_entry.id   AF-A0A5Q4E084-F1
#
_cell.length_a   1.000
_cell.length_b   1.000
_cell.length_c   1.000
_cell.angle_alpha   90.00
_cell.angle_beta   90.00
_cell.angle_gamma   90.00
#
_symmetry.space_group_name_H-M   'P 1'
#
loop_
_entity.id
_entity.type
_entity.pdbx_description
1 polymer ?
#
loop_
_entity_poly.entity_id
_entity_poly.type
_entity_poly.pdbx_seq_one_letter_code
_entity_poly.pdbx_strand_id
1 'polypeptide(L)'
;MLMAGNPDQTRKNSLLSTGPRSTAGKAIVSKNRTTHGLLSQQPPLLDSEDYTTFEGVLNGLIEQYRPLGPLENHLVQAIAMAILKQHRCWSAEAIAGDRLIAHETLAQHYPQEKSGGGLDALVTAITTGNRDHRTATHPEVLTTERRCLAALADEVETAWLDSPKGKTAFSKWCGCPVGNDNEQSNYAWACGHIVQAVADACKDYPNQVRPQERDHTHPLLAAAYLSHDCQQPPETGELWLSESLYLRKRSQSLCVVITARIEVIDQALTEIAHLTALTKRSHSISEELELIGRYEARNGRQLKQAVEQLQQLQAARQTPDGISLNGNKARKLQVVANG
;
A
#
# COMPACT_ATOMS: atom_id res chain seq x y z
N MET A 1 -6.86 25.21 21.08
CA MET A 1 -7.48 25.54 22.38
C MET A 1 -8.03 24.24 22.95
N LEU A 2 -7.27 23.56 23.83
CA LEU A 2 -7.69 22.31 24.46
C LEU A 2 -8.82 22.61 25.44
N MET A 3 -10.00 22.04 25.21
CA MET A 3 -11.14 22.15 26.12
C MET A 3 -10.83 21.41 27.42
N ALA A 4 -10.56 22.16 28.50
CA ALA A 4 -10.38 21.58 29.82
C ALA A 4 -11.72 21.01 30.30
N GLY A 5 -11.72 19.73 30.71
CA GLY A 5 -12.92 19.04 31.21
C GLY A 5 -13.53 19.72 32.43
N ASN A 6 -14.86 19.60 32.57
CA ASN A 6 -15.64 20.26 33.63
C ASN A 6 -15.14 19.86 35.05
N PRO A 7 -14.71 20.82 35.89
CA PRO A 7 -14.09 20.55 37.19
C PRO A 7 -15.01 19.81 38.17
N ASP A 8 -16.33 19.95 38.06
CA ASP A 8 -17.28 19.24 38.92
C ASP A 8 -17.39 17.75 38.57
N GLN A 9 -17.16 17.37 37.30
CA GLN A 9 -17.07 15.96 36.89
C GLN A 9 -15.77 15.33 37.41
N THR A 10 -14.65 16.05 37.35
CA THR A 10 -13.36 15.60 37.89
C THR A 10 -13.44 15.35 39.39
N ARG A 11 -14.16 16.21 40.13
CA ARG A 11 -14.36 16.10 41.59
C ARG A 11 -15.26 14.93 41.98
N LYS A 12 -16.25 14.58 41.14
CA LYS A 12 -17.08 13.38 41.32
C LYS A 12 -16.31 12.09 40.99
N ASN A 13 -15.51 12.10 39.92
CA ASN A 13 -14.68 10.94 39.53
C ASN A 13 -13.55 10.64 40.52
N SER A 14 -13.00 11.64 41.20
CA SER A 14 -11.97 11.44 42.23
C SER A 14 -12.51 10.76 43.49
N LEU A 15 -13.79 10.99 43.84
CA LEU A 15 -14.46 10.29 44.95
C LEU A 15 -14.70 8.80 44.64
N LEU A 16 -14.87 8.46 43.35
CA LEU A 16 -14.99 7.06 42.87
C LEU A 16 -13.62 6.39 42.68
N SER A 17 -12.56 7.18 42.43
CA SER A 17 -11.19 6.70 42.22
C SER A 17 -10.39 6.71 43.52
N THR A 18 -10.87 6.03 44.56
CA THR A 18 -10.04 5.77 45.72
C THR A 18 -9.01 4.71 45.31
N GLY A 19 -7.75 5.11 45.13
CA GLY A 19 -6.67 4.21 44.72
C GLY A 19 -6.62 2.89 45.52
N PRO A 20 -5.88 1.89 45.02
CA PRO A 20 -5.95 0.53 45.55
C PRO A 20 -5.63 0.45 47.04
N ARG A 21 -6.54 -0.18 47.79
CA ARG A 21 -6.44 -0.32 49.26
C ARG A 21 -5.77 -1.62 49.68
N SER A 22 -5.82 -2.65 48.83
CA SER A 22 -5.18 -3.95 49.06
C SER A 22 -3.69 -3.93 48.70
N THR A 23 -2.91 -4.80 49.34
CA THR A 23 -1.48 -5.01 49.02
C THR A 23 -1.30 -5.44 47.55
N ALA A 24 -2.15 -6.37 47.07
CA ALA A 24 -2.17 -6.78 45.67
C ALA A 24 -2.51 -5.62 44.72
N GLY A 25 -3.52 -4.80 45.03
CA GLY A 25 -3.88 -3.64 44.22
C GLY A 25 -2.78 -2.58 44.21
N LYS A 26 -2.09 -2.36 45.35
CA LYS A 26 -0.95 -1.44 45.44
C LYS A 26 0.23 -1.94 44.61
N ALA A 27 0.49 -3.25 44.59
CA ALA A 27 1.52 -3.85 43.74
C ALA A 27 1.22 -3.62 42.25
N ILE A 28 -0.04 -3.80 41.82
CA ILE A 28 -0.47 -3.53 40.44
C ILE A 28 -0.26 -2.05 40.08
N VAL A 29 -0.75 -1.13 40.89
CA VAL A 29 -0.64 0.31 40.59
C VAL A 29 0.80 0.83 40.73
N SER A 30 1.67 0.17 41.49
CA SER A 30 3.08 0.53 41.60
C SER A 30 3.83 0.42 40.25
N LYS A 31 3.39 -0.51 39.39
CA LYS A 31 3.93 -0.69 38.03
C LYS A 31 3.59 0.49 37.11
N ASN A 32 2.52 1.24 37.39
CA ASN A 32 2.12 2.37 36.55
C ASN A 32 3.09 3.57 36.64
N ARG A 33 3.93 3.64 37.69
CA ARG A 33 4.95 4.70 37.87
C ARG A 33 6.33 4.29 37.33
N THR A 34 6.48 3.08 36.79
CA THR A 34 7.75 2.61 36.25
C THR A 34 8.05 3.31 34.93
N THR A 35 8.96 4.29 34.94
CA THR A 35 9.28 5.08 33.74
C THR A 35 10.32 4.42 32.83
N HIS A 36 11.37 3.83 33.41
CA HIS A 36 12.51 3.30 32.63
C HIS A 36 12.95 1.88 33.02
N GLY A 37 12.50 1.34 34.16
CA GLY A 37 12.83 -0.03 34.59
C GLY A 37 14.28 -0.28 35.02
N LEU A 38 15.16 0.74 35.05
CA LEU A 38 16.59 0.59 35.39
C LEU A 38 16.88 -0.02 36.77
N LEU A 39 15.98 0.19 37.74
CA LEU A 39 16.09 -0.37 39.10
C LEU A 39 15.23 -1.64 39.28
N SER A 40 14.79 -2.26 38.19
CA SER A 40 14.06 -3.53 38.24
C SER A 40 14.97 -4.62 38.82
N GLN A 41 14.49 -5.33 39.83
CA GLN A 41 15.15 -6.54 40.33
C GLN A 41 14.77 -7.79 39.53
N GLN A 42 13.67 -7.72 38.77
CA GLN A 42 13.25 -8.80 37.89
C GLN A 42 13.88 -8.65 36.50
N PRO A 43 14.20 -9.77 35.83
CA PRO A 43 14.64 -9.77 34.44
C PRO A 43 13.58 -9.09 33.55
N PRO A 44 13.98 -8.51 32.41
CA PRO A 44 13.08 -7.76 31.54
C PRO A 44 12.17 -8.69 30.72
N LEU A 45 11.19 -9.28 31.40
CA LEU A 45 10.15 -10.14 30.84
C LEU A 45 8.98 -9.30 30.32
N LEU A 46 8.30 -9.81 29.30
CA LEU A 46 7.02 -9.27 28.83
C LEU A 46 5.90 -9.73 29.78
N ASP A 47 4.79 -9.00 29.82
CA ASP A 47 3.63 -9.39 30.65
C ASP A 47 3.03 -10.74 30.24
N SER A 48 3.23 -11.17 28.99
CA SER A 48 2.83 -12.48 28.48
C SER A 48 3.79 -13.61 28.84
N GLU A 49 4.95 -13.29 29.41
CA GLU A 49 6.00 -14.25 29.74
C GLU A 49 5.97 -14.57 31.23
N ASP A 50 6.16 -15.84 31.56
CA ASP A 50 6.17 -16.29 32.93
C ASP A 50 7.60 -16.29 33.52
N TYR A 51 7.71 -15.70 34.71
CA TYR A 51 8.96 -15.66 35.46
C TYR A 51 9.45 -17.06 35.85
N THR A 52 8.55 -17.98 36.21
CA THR A 52 8.97 -19.33 36.66
C THR A 52 9.59 -20.13 35.53
N THR A 53 9.08 -19.95 34.31
CA THR A 53 9.65 -20.54 33.09
C THR A 53 11.08 -20.02 32.83
N PHE A 54 11.29 -18.70 32.91
CA PHE A 54 12.62 -18.11 32.75
C PHE A 54 13.58 -18.55 33.85
N GLU A 55 13.12 -18.58 35.09
CA GLU A 55 13.90 -19.04 36.24
C GLU A 55 14.31 -20.51 36.09
N GLY A 56 13.43 -21.37 35.56
CA GLY A 56 13.75 -22.76 35.23
C GLY A 56 14.90 -22.88 34.23
N VAL A 57 14.88 -22.09 33.15
CA VAL A 57 15.97 -22.04 32.16
C VAL A 57 17.28 -21.57 32.82
N LEU A 58 17.21 -20.51 33.62
CA LEU A 58 18.38 -19.98 34.31
C LEU A 58 18.98 -21.00 35.30
N ASN A 59 18.14 -21.67 36.09
CA ASN A 59 18.58 -22.68 37.05
C ASN A 59 19.20 -23.89 36.36
N GLY A 60 18.63 -24.35 35.24
CA GLY A 60 19.24 -25.40 34.42
C GLY A 60 20.64 -25.01 33.92
N LEU A 61 20.82 -23.76 33.48
CA LEU A 61 22.13 -23.25 33.07
C LEU A 61 23.11 -23.13 34.24
N ILE A 62 22.64 -22.72 35.42
CA ILE A 62 23.47 -22.68 36.64
C ILE A 62 23.92 -24.09 37.02
N GLU A 63 23.04 -25.08 36.97
CA GLU A 63 23.38 -26.48 37.27
C GLU A 63 24.39 -27.06 36.25
N GLN A 64 24.19 -26.75 34.97
CA GLN A 64 25.05 -27.18 33.88
C GLN A 64 26.46 -26.56 33.97
N TYR A 65 26.53 -25.23 34.10
CA TYR A 65 27.80 -24.51 34.00
C TYR A 65 28.50 -24.36 35.35
N ARG A 66 27.79 -24.47 36.48
CA ARG A 66 28.34 -24.29 37.84
C ARG A 66 29.22 -23.03 37.96
N PRO A 67 28.63 -21.84 37.70
CA PRO A 67 29.38 -20.59 37.67
C PRO A 67 30.00 -20.27 39.03
N LEU A 68 31.24 -19.79 39.03
CA LEU A 68 31.96 -19.32 40.20
C LEU A 68 32.24 -17.82 40.11
N GLY A 69 31.79 -17.08 41.11
CA GLY A 69 32.00 -15.64 41.19
C GLY A 69 31.05 -14.81 40.31
N PRO A 70 31.10 -13.48 40.42
CA PRO A 70 30.10 -12.60 39.82
C PRO A 70 30.14 -12.58 38.29
N LEU A 71 31.31 -12.74 37.67
CA LEU A 71 31.45 -12.67 36.22
C LEU A 71 30.86 -13.89 35.50
N GLU A 72 31.17 -15.10 35.97
CA GLU A 72 30.58 -16.33 35.42
C GLU A 72 29.06 -16.34 35.62
N ASN A 73 28.58 -15.89 36.78
CA ASN A 73 27.14 -15.73 37.04
C ASN A 73 26.48 -14.76 36.06
N HIS A 74 27.12 -13.63 35.78
CA HIS A 74 26.63 -12.67 34.80
C HIS A 74 26.56 -13.26 33.38
N LEU A 75 27.57 -14.02 32.97
CA LEU A 75 27.59 -14.68 31.66
C LEU A 75 26.48 -15.73 31.55
N VAL A 76 26.24 -16.52 32.60
CA VAL A 76 25.12 -17.47 32.64
C VAL A 76 23.77 -16.75 32.52
N GLN A 77 23.58 -15.63 33.21
CA GLN A 77 22.38 -14.80 33.06
C GLN A 77 22.26 -14.21 31.64
N ALA A 78 23.37 -13.79 31.04
CA ALA A 78 23.39 -13.27 29.66
C ALA A 78 23.00 -14.35 28.64
N ILE A 79 23.45 -15.60 28.84
CA ILE A 79 23.05 -16.76 28.05
C ILE A 79 21.53 -16.98 28.17
N ALA A 80 20.99 -17.02 29.40
CA ALA A 80 19.56 -17.19 29.64
C ALA A 80 18.73 -16.08 28.93
N MET A 81 19.18 -14.82 29.03
CA MET A 81 18.53 -13.69 28.37
C MET A 81 18.62 -13.77 26.84
N ALA A 82 19.73 -14.24 26.28
CA ALA A 82 19.88 -14.42 24.84
C ALA A 82 18.93 -15.51 24.31
N ILE A 83 18.78 -16.62 25.05
CA ILE A 83 17.82 -17.69 24.74
C ILE A 83 16.38 -17.15 24.76
N LEU A 84 16.00 -16.39 25.78
CA LEU A 84 14.67 -15.78 25.83
C LEU A 84 14.40 -14.87 24.62
N LYS A 85 15.34 -13.99 24.29
CA LYS A 85 15.21 -13.10 23.13
C LYS A 85 15.13 -13.87 21.81
N GLN A 86 15.82 -15.01 21.71
CA GLN A 86 15.73 -15.91 20.57
C GLN A 86 14.30 -16.49 20.43
N HIS A 87 13.69 -16.95 21.54
CA HIS A 87 12.30 -17.40 21.52
C HIS A 87 11.30 -16.30 21.11
N ARG A 88 11.55 -15.05 21.52
CA ARG A 88 10.75 -13.89 21.06
C ARG A 88 10.87 -13.70 19.55
N CYS A 89 12.06 -13.84 18.98
CA CYS A 89 12.26 -13.77 17.53
C CYS A 89 11.46 -14.86 16.80
N TRP A 90 11.53 -16.12 17.25
CA TRP A 90 10.76 -17.22 16.65
C TRP A 90 9.25 -17.00 16.72
N SER A 91 8.77 -16.50 17.86
CA SER A 91 7.34 -16.20 18.03
C SER A 91 6.89 -15.08 17.09
N ALA A 92 7.72 -14.03 16.94
CA ALA A 92 7.45 -12.94 16.02
C ALA A 92 7.50 -13.40 14.55
N GLU A 93 8.45 -14.27 14.21
CA GLU A 93 8.60 -14.85 12.87
C GLU A 93 7.38 -15.68 12.48
N ALA A 94 6.91 -16.56 13.37
CA ALA A 94 5.71 -17.37 13.15
C ALA A 94 4.47 -16.48 12.90
N ILE A 95 4.26 -15.45 13.72
CA ILE A 95 3.14 -14.51 13.56
C ILE A 95 3.25 -13.75 12.22
N ALA A 96 4.45 -13.31 11.83
CA ALA A 96 4.66 -12.63 10.56
C ALA A 96 4.43 -13.56 9.36
N GLY A 97 4.88 -14.82 9.44
CA GLY A 97 4.64 -15.86 8.44
C GLY A 97 3.15 -16.19 8.28
N ASP A 98 2.43 -16.39 9.38
CA ASP A 98 0.98 -16.66 9.38
C ASP A 98 0.19 -15.52 8.70
N ARG A 99 0.60 -14.27 8.94
CA ARG A 99 0.00 -13.10 8.26
C ARG A 99 0.26 -13.11 6.76
N LEU A 100 1.44 -13.58 6.33
CA LEU A 100 1.83 -13.70 4.94
C LEU A 100 0.97 -14.76 4.23
N ILE A 101 0.81 -15.94 4.85
CA ILE A 101 -0.05 -17.03 4.35
C ILE A 101 -1.52 -16.59 4.29
N ALA A 102 -2.03 -15.93 5.34
CA ALA A 102 -3.39 -15.42 5.37
C ALA A 102 -3.63 -14.37 4.27
N HIS A 103 -2.64 -13.51 4.00
CA HIS A 103 -2.69 -12.54 2.92
C HIS A 103 -2.71 -13.21 1.53
N GLU A 104 -1.88 -14.23 1.32
CA GLU A 104 -1.84 -15.00 0.07
C GLU A 104 -3.14 -15.78 -0.15
N THR A 105 -3.69 -16.40 0.91
CA THR A 105 -4.96 -17.13 0.86
C THR A 105 -6.14 -16.19 0.56
N LEU A 106 -6.16 -14.98 1.13
CA LEU A 106 -7.15 -13.95 0.81
C LEU A 106 -7.01 -13.45 -0.64
N ALA A 107 -5.78 -13.33 -1.14
CA ALA A 107 -5.53 -12.99 -2.55
C ALA A 107 -6.00 -14.11 -3.51
N GLN A 108 -5.95 -15.37 -3.08
CA GLN A 108 -6.47 -16.53 -3.84
C GLN A 108 -7.99 -16.71 -3.74
N HIS A 109 -8.62 -16.32 -2.63
CA HIS A 109 -10.08 -16.42 -2.42
C HIS A 109 -10.87 -15.26 -3.03
N TYR A 110 -10.21 -14.17 -3.45
CA TYR A 110 -10.82 -13.27 -4.43
C TYR A 110 -10.92 -14.04 -5.75
N PRO A 111 -12.12 -14.15 -6.35
CA PRO A 111 -12.27 -14.94 -7.55
C PRO A 111 -11.34 -14.37 -8.63
N GLN A 112 -10.33 -15.15 -8.98
CA GLN A 112 -9.72 -15.12 -10.31
C GLN A 112 -10.83 -15.55 -11.28
N GLU A 113 -11.80 -14.68 -11.53
CA GLU A 113 -12.70 -14.82 -12.66
C GLU A 113 -11.85 -14.71 -13.92
N LYS A 114 -11.39 -15.87 -14.40
CA LYS A 114 -11.08 -16.18 -15.79
C LYS A 114 -10.85 -14.96 -16.70
N SER A 115 -9.81 -14.18 -16.46
CA SER A 115 -9.22 -13.33 -17.48
C SER A 115 -8.01 -14.08 -18.02
N GLY A 116 -8.32 -15.07 -18.88
CA GLY A 116 -7.31 -15.65 -19.74
C GLY A 116 -6.59 -14.53 -20.50
N GLY A 117 -5.29 -14.39 -20.25
CA GLY A 117 -4.37 -13.60 -21.07
C GLY A 117 -3.90 -12.25 -20.54
N GLY A 118 -4.28 -11.80 -19.34
CA GLY A 118 -3.91 -10.45 -18.85
C GLY A 118 -2.62 -10.38 -18.01
N LEU A 119 -2.53 -11.19 -16.95
CA LEU A 119 -1.56 -10.97 -15.87
C LEU A 119 -0.15 -11.51 -16.20
N ASP A 120 -0.05 -12.68 -16.85
CA ASP A 120 1.24 -13.25 -17.28
C ASP A 120 1.89 -12.43 -18.39
N ALA A 121 1.09 -11.81 -19.27
CA ALA A 121 1.57 -10.86 -20.27
C ALA A 121 2.12 -9.58 -19.62
N LEU A 122 1.48 -9.12 -18.53
CA LEU A 122 1.89 -7.95 -17.76
C LEU A 122 3.25 -8.17 -17.06
N VAL A 123 3.43 -9.32 -16.40
CA VAL A 123 4.66 -9.65 -15.65
C VAL A 123 5.84 -9.95 -16.60
N THR A 124 5.58 -10.59 -17.74
CA THR A 124 6.60 -10.83 -18.77
C THR A 124 7.04 -9.53 -19.44
N ALA A 125 6.12 -8.59 -19.69
CA ALA A 125 6.44 -7.27 -20.24
C ALA A 125 7.33 -6.43 -19.31
N ILE A 126 7.07 -6.48 -17.99
CA ILE A 126 7.84 -5.75 -16.97
C ILE A 126 9.29 -6.27 -16.86
N THR A 127 9.52 -7.57 -17.06
CA THR A 127 10.82 -8.21 -16.78
C THR A 127 11.76 -8.26 -17.99
N THR A 128 11.26 -8.21 -19.23
CA THR A 128 12.10 -8.34 -20.45
C THR A 128 12.49 -7.02 -21.12
N GLY A 129 12.12 -5.86 -20.56
CA GLY A 129 12.65 -4.55 -21.00
C GLY A 129 12.36 -4.16 -22.45
N ASN A 130 11.27 -4.68 -23.04
CA ASN A 130 10.84 -4.33 -24.39
C ASN A 130 10.01 -3.02 -24.35
N ARG A 131 10.32 -2.05 -25.21
CA ARG A 131 9.76 -0.69 -25.15
C ARG A 131 8.37 -0.63 -25.77
N ASP A 132 7.60 0.39 -25.31
CA ASP A 132 6.29 0.85 -25.79
C ASP A 132 5.02 0.18 -25.25
N HIS A 133 4.91 0.12 -23.92
CA HIS A 133 3.63 -0.09 -23.21
C HIS A 133 3.38 0.88 -22.05
N ARG A 134 3.59 2.19 -22.29
CA ARG A 134 2.86 3.26 -21.55
C ARG A 134 1.33 3.25 -21.88
N THR A 135 0.81 2.10 -22.30
CA THR A 135 -0.32 1.86 -23.20
C THR A 135 -1.59 1.52 -22.44
N ALA A 136 -2.66 2.31 -22.66
CA ALA A 136 -4.08 2.03 -22.43
C ALA A 136 -4.59 1.63 -21.02
N THR A 137 -3.82 0.94 -20.17
CA THR A 137 -4.30 0.37 -18.89
C THR A 137 -3.66 0.99 -17.65
N HIS A 138 -2.80 2.01 -17.82
CA HIS A 138 -2.20 2.72 -16.70
C HIS A 138 -3.27 3.50 -15.91
N PRO A 139 -3.24 3.56 -14.56
CA PRO A 139 -4.28 4.21 -13.76
C PRO A 139 -4.51 5.68 -14.11
N GLU A 140 -3.44 6.43 -14.42
CA GLU A 140 -3.54 7.83 -14.83
C GLU A 140 -4.18 7.99 -16.23
N VAL A 141 -3.97 7.01 -17.12
CA VAL A 141 -4.56 7.01 -18.46
C VAL A 141 -6.04 6.66 -18.36
N LEU A 142 -6.39 5.64 -17.58
CA LEU A 142 -7.77 5.23 -17.33
C LEU A 142 -8.58 6.30 -16.60
N THR A 143 -8.01 6.97 -15.60
CA THR A 143 -8.69 8.09 -14.92
C THR A 143 -8.90 9.28 -15.85
N THR A 144 -7.93 9.56 -16.73
CA THR A 144 -8.08 10.59 -17.77
C THR A 144 -9.15 10.21 -18.78
N GLU A 145 -9.15 8.95 -19.27
CA GLU A 145 -10.17 8.41 -20.18
C GLU A 145 -11.58 8.52 -19.58
N ARG A 146 -11.77 8.00 -18.36
CA ARG A 146 -13.03 8.07 -17.62
C ARG A 146 -13.56 9.49 -17.51
N ARG A 147 -12.69 10.45 -17.19
CA ARG A 147 -13.05 11.87 -17.07
C ARG A 147 -13.51 12.45 -18.40
N CYS A 148 -12.77 12.21 -19.48
CA CYS A 148 -13.13 12.71 -20.81
C CYS A 148 -14.45 12.11 -21.30
N LEU A 149 -14.64 10.80 -21.07
CA LEU A 149 -15.86 10.08 -21.42
C LEU A 149 -17.08 10.58 -20.63
N ALA A 150 -16.94 10.81 -19.33
CA ALA A 150 -18.02 11.33 -18.50
C ALA A 150 -18.46 12.73 -18.94
N ALA A 151 -17.50 13.64 -19.18
CA ALA A 151 -17.79 14.98 -19.69
C ALA A 151 -18.48 14.95 -21.07
N LEU A 152 -18.04 14.04 -21.94
CA LEU A 152 -18.65 13.86 -23.26
C LEU A 152 -20.08 13.31 -23.17
N ALA A 153 -20.36 12.37 -22.26
CA ALA A 153 -21.71 11.83 -22.07
C ALA A 153 -22.70 12.94 -21.64
N ASP A 154 -22.30 13.77 -20.65
CA ASP A 154 -23.12 14.87 -20.15
C ASP A 154 -23.45 15.89 -21.27
N GLU A 155 -22.46 16.28 -22.07
CA GLU A 155 -22.67 17.21 -23.20
C GLU A 155 -23.56 16.62 -24.29
N VAL A 156 -23.36 15.34 -24.65
CA VAL A 156 -24.16 14.67 -25.70
C VAL A 156 -25.62 14.47 -25.25
N GLU A 157 -25.85 14.16 -23.98
CA GLU A 157 -27.20 14.02 -23.42
C GLU A 157 -27.94 15.37 -23.35
N THR A 158 -27.23 16.43 -22.96
CA THR A 158 -27.81 17.78 -22.80
C THR A 158 -27.96 18.56 -24.10
N ALA A 159 -27.19 18.24 -25.15
CA ALA A 159 -27.25 18.89 -26.46
C ALA A 159 -28.66 18.91 -27.08
N TRP A 160 -29.51 17.92 -26.73
CA TRP A 160 -30.87 17.76 -27.25
C TRP A 160 -31.97 18.22 -26.29
N LEU A 161 -31.65 18.69 -25.08
CA LEU A 161 -32.63 18.87 -23.99
C LEU A 161 -33.36 20.22 -23.96
N ASP A 162 -32.91 21.25 -24.68
CA ASP A 162 -33.70 22.42 -25.07
C ASP A 162 -32.74 23.45 -25.68
N SER A 163 -32.95 23.84 -26.95
CA SER A 163 -32.22 24.99 -27.48
C SER A 163 -32.75 26.24 -26.78
N PRO A 164 -31.88 27.10 -26.21
CA PRO A 164 -32.33 28.40 -25.73
C PRO A 164 -32.83 29.19 -26.94
N LYS A 165 -34.16 29.37 -27.02
CA LYS A 165 -34.83 30.18 -28.06
C LYS A 165 -34.04 31.48 -28.27
N GLY A 166 -33.50 31.66 -29.47
CA GLY A 166 -32.90 32.93 -29.89
C GLY A 166 -31.38 33.10 -29.69
N LYS A 167 -30.59 32.04 -29.45
CA LYS A 167 -29.13 32.13 -29.64
C LYS A 167 -28.72 31.54 -30.99
N THR A 168 -28.09 32.36 -31.80
CA THR A 168 -27.55 32.06 -33.12
C THR A 168 -26.52 30.92 -33.05
N ALA A 169 -26.98 29.69 -33.28
CA ALA A 169 -26.09 28.57 -33.61
C ALA A 169 -25.48 28.81 -35.00
N PHE A 170 -24.18 28.54 -35.14
CA PHE A 170 -23.44 28.42 -36.42
C PHE A 170 -23.94 29.37 -37.53
N SER A 171 -23.43 30.60 -37.55
CA SER A 171 -23.71 31.50 -38.66
C SER A 171 -23.20 30.86 -39.96
N LYS A 172 -24.16 30.53 -40.83
CA LYS A 172 -24.02 30.07 -42.22
C LYS A 172 -23.48 28.64 -42.39
N TRP A 173 -24.42 27.71 -42.37
CA TRP A 173 -24.44 26.72 -43.45
C TRP A 173 -24.98 27.44 -44.68
N CYS A 174 -24.08 27.69 -45.62
CA CYS A 174 -24.20 28.65 -46.70
C CYS A 174 -25.50 28.45 -47.51
N GLY A 175 -26.43 29.42 -47.46
CA GLY A 175 -27.45 29.61 -48.50
C GLY A 175 -28.78 28.87 -48.36
N CYS A 176 -29.05 28.19 -47.25
CA CYS A 176 -30.41 27.67 -47.00
C CYS A 176 -31.36 28.86 -46.72
N PRO A 177 -32.58 28.91 -47.31
CA PRO A 177 -33.56 29.91 -46.95
C PRO A 177 -33.99 29.60 -45.51
N VAL A 178 -33.37 30.27 -44.55
CA VAL A 178 -33.60 30.05 -43.12
C VAL A 178 -35.04 30.47 -42.83
N GLY A 179 -35.94 29.50 -42.79
CA GLY A 179 -37.23 29.65 -42.15
C GLY A 179 -36.99 29.81 -40.65
N ASN A 180 -37.78 30.66 -39.99
CA ASN A 180 -37.76 30.83 -38.53
C ASN A 180 -38.33 29.60 -37.79
N ASP A 181 -37.98 28.39 -38.23
CA ASP A 181 -38.51 27.15 -37.69
C ASP A 181 -37.63 26.69 -36.52
N ASN A 182 -38.27 26.49 -35.36
CA ASN A 182 -37.60 26.08 -34.12
C ASN A 182 -36.78 24.80 -34.30
N GLU A 183 -37.20 23.89 -35.19
CA GLU A 183 -36.53 22.59 -35.40
C GLU A 183 -35.14 22.72 -36.03
N GLN A 184 -34.97 23.63 -37.01
CA GLN A 184 -33.68 23.88 -37.65
C GLN A 184 -32.70 24.55 -36.68
N SER A 185 -33.20 25.48 -35.85
CA SER A 185 -32.40 26.14 -34.81
C SER A 185 -31.94 25.16 -33.73
N ASN A 186 -32.83 24.25 -33.31
CA ASN A 186 -32.51 23.20 -32.35
C ASN A 186 -31.47 22.22 -32.90
N TYR A 187 -31.61 21.81 -34.16
CA TYR A 187 -30.66 20.92 -34.84
C TYR A 187 -29.26 21.55 -34.92
N ALA A 188 -29.15 22.78 -35.42
CA ALA A 188 -27.87 23.47 -35.55
C ALA A 188 -27.17 23.69 -34.19
N TRP A 189 -27.95 23.97 -33.15
CA TRP A 189 -27.45 24.11 -31.78
C TRP A 189 -26.86 22.79 -31.26
N ALA A 190 -27.61 21.69 -31.36
CA ALA A 190 -27.18 20.37 -30.92
C ALA A 190 -25.90 19.92 -31.64
N CYS A 191 -25.84 20.08 -32.98
CA CYS A 191 -24.66 19.75 -33.77
C CYS A 191 -23.43 20.56 -33.35
N GLY A 192 -23.57 21.87 -33.11
CA GLY A 192 -22.47 22.72 -32.66
C GLY A 192 -21.90 22.31 -31.30
N HIS A 193 -22.79 21.98 -30.35
CA HIS A 193 -22.40 21.50 -29.02
C HIS A 193 -21.66 20.16 -29.08
N ILE A 194 -22.19 19.19 -29.84
CA ILE A 194 -21.56 17.87 -29.99
C ILE A 194 -20.17 17.98 -30.62
N VAL A 195 -20.01 18.80 -31.67
CA VAL A 195 -18.71 19.00 -32.32
C VAL A 195 -17.67 19.56 -31.35
N GLN A 196 -18.07 20.54 -30.54
CA GLN A 196 -17.19 21.17 -29.56
C GLN A 196 -16.81 20.20 -28.43
N ALA A 197 -17.79 19.47 -27.87
CA ALA A 197 -17.56 18.51 -26.80
C ALA A 197 -16.61 17.38 -27.23
N VAL A 198 -16.75 16.87 -28.46
CA VAL A 198 -15.84 15.86 -29.01
C VAL A 198 -14.43 16.42 -29.21
N ALA A 199 -14.32 17.66 -29.70
CA ALA A 199 -13.01 18.30 -29.87
C ALA A 199 -12.28 18.47 -28.54
N ASP A 200 -12.98 18.84 -27.47
CA ASP A 200 -12.39 19.02 -26.15
C ASP A 200 -12.02 17.68 -25.50
N ALA A 201 -12.88 16.65 -25.60
CA ALA A 201 -12.56 15.31 -25.13
C ALA A 201 -11.34 14.70 -25.84
N CYS A 202 -11.15 14.96 -27.14
CA CYS A 202 -10.01 14.48 -27.91
C CYS A 202 -8.70 15.26 -27.63
N LYS A 203 -8.76 16.54 -27.23
CA LYS A 203 -7.57 17.31 -26.84
C LYS A 203 -6.96 16.80 -25.53
N ASP A 204 -7.81 16.47 -24.57
CA ASP A 204 -7.41 16.06 -23.23
C ASP A 204 -7.00 14.58 -23.16
N TYR A 205 -7.27 13.80 -24.21
CA TYR A 205 -6.92 12.39 -24.27
C TYR A 205 -5.45 12.19 -24.71
N PRO A 206 -4.59 11.55 -23.88
CA PRO A 206 -3.14 11.52 -24.08
C PRO A 206 -2.66 10.69 -25.29
N ASN A 207 -3.53 9.82 -25.83
CA ASN A 207 -3.25 9.07 -27.05
C ASN A 207 -4.09 9.68 -28.16
N GLN A 208 -3.51 10.57 -28.97
CA GLN A 208 -4.16 11.12 -30.16
C GLN A 208 -4.76 9.99 -30.99
N VAL A 209 -6.08 9.78 -30.87
CA VAL A 209 -6.81 8.80 -31.66
C VAL A 209 -6.72 9.29 -33.09
N ARG A 210 -5.82 8.68 -33.88
CA ARG A 210 -5.73 9.00 -35.30
C ARG A 210 -6.95 8.36 -35.97
N PRO A 211 -7.85 9.14 -36.62
CA PRO A 211 -9.10 8.64 -37.21
C PRO A 211 -8.93 7.63 -38.37
N GLN A 212 -7.72 7.13 -38.60
CA GLN A 212 -7.38 6.26 -39.74
C GLN A 212 -7.62 4.78 -39.45
N GLU A 213 -7.85 4.40 -38.20
CA GLU A 213 -8.20 3.02 -37.82
C GLU A 213 -9.72 2.87 -37.83
N ARG A 214 -10.26 2.03 -38.71
CA ARG A 214 -11.70 1.75 -38.88
C ARG A 214 -12.27 0.88 -37.74
N ASP A 215 -11.84 1.13 -36.51
CA ASP A 215 -12.18 0.30 -35.36
C ASP A 215 -13.25 0.97 -34.50
N HIS A 216 -14.53 0.79 -34.87
CA HIS A 216 -15.70 1.42 -34.26
C HIS A 216 -15.97 1.00 -32.79
N THR A 217 -15.03 0.32 -32.15
CA THR A 217 -15.14 -0.22 -30.80
C THR A 217 -14.83 0.80 -29.70
N HIS A 218 -14.05 1.86 -29.98
CA HIS A 218 -13.71 2.87 -28.98
C HIS A 218 -14.73 4.03 -28.95
N PRO A 219 -15.25 4.45 -27.77
CA PRO A 219 -16.27 5.50 -27.69
C PRO A 219 -15.82 6.84 -28.28
N LEU A 220 -14.56 7.26 -28.09
CA LEU A 220 -14.02 8.48 -28.71
C LEU A 220 -13.97 8.41 -30.24
N LEU A 221 -13.76 7.23 -30.84
CA LEU A 221 -13.81 7.10 -32.29
C LEU A 221 -15.26 7.18 -32.79
N ALA A 222 -16.20 6.51 -32.10
CA ALA A 222 -17.63 6.64 -32.39
C ALA A 222 -18.11 8.11 -32.27
N ALA A 223 -17.58 8.85 -31.30
CA ALA A 223 -17.85 10.27 -31.12
C ALA A 223 -17.24 11.14 -32.23
N ALA A 224 -16.04 10.83 -32.72
CA ALA A 224 -15.43 11.51 -33.87
C ALA A 224 -16.28 11.36 -35.14
N TYR A 225 -16.85 10.17 -35.38
CA TYR A 225 -17.80 9.97 -36.49
C TYR A 225 -19.09 10.77 -36.31
N LEU A 226 -19.67 10.80 -35.10
CA LEU A 226 -20.85 11.62 -34.82
C LEU A 226 -20.56 13.11 -35.04
N SER A 227 -19.39 13.60 -34.62
CA SER A 227 -18.93 14.97 -34.84
C SER A 227 -18.79 15.30 -36.33
N HIS A 228 -18.26 14.37 -37.13
CA HIS A 228 -18.19 14.53 -38.58
C HIS A 228 -19.60 14.65 -39.20
N ASP A 229 -20.54 13.79 -38.82
CA ASP A 229 -21.90 13.82 -39.36
C ASP A 229 -22.64 15.12 -38.96
N CYS A 230 -22.39 15.64 -37.76
CA CYS A 230 -22.90 16.94 -37.31
C CYS A 230 -22.36 18.13 -38.14
N GLN A 231 -21.30 17.94 -38.92
CA GLN A 231 -20.70 18.92 -39.83
C GLN A 231 -21.14 18.75 -41.29
N GLN A 232 -22.01 17.77 -41.61
CA GLN A 232 -22.66 17.64 -42.92
C GLN A 232 -24.12 18.14 -42.97
N PRO A 233 -24.56 18.81 -44.05
CA PRO A 233 -25.90 19.38 -44.11
C PRO A 233 -26.87 18.28 -44.53
N PRO A 234 -28.14 18.33 -44.13
CA PRO A 234 -29.13 17.40 -44.66
C PRO A 234 -29.18 17.51 -46.18
N GLU A 235 -29.12 16.36 -46.87
CA GLU A 235 -28.97 16.28 -48.33
C GLU A 235 -30.16 16.89 -49.10
N THR A 236 -31.32 17.07 -48.46
CA THR A 236 -32.50 17.72 -49.04
C THR A 236 -33.19 18.64 -48.03
N GLY A 237 -33.69 19.79 -48.50
CA GLY A 237 -34.30 20.83 -47.66
C GLY A 237 -35.59 20.45 -46.93
N GLU A 238 -36.14 19.26 -47.18
CA GLU A 238 -37.42 18.77 -46.61
C GLU A 238 -37.25 17.69 -45.52
N LEU A 239 -36.01 17.29 -45.17
CA LEU A 239 -35.73 16.12 -44.32
C LEU A 239 -35.12 16.45 -42.93
N TRP A 240 -35.27 17.67 -42.43
CA TRP A 240 -34.70 18.11 -41.14
C TRP A 240 -35.20 17.29 -39.94
N LEU A 241 -36.48 16.90 -39.93
CA LEU A 241 -37.04 16.08 -38.86
C LEU A 241 -36.46 14.65 -38.86
N SER A 242 -36.27 14.04 -40.04
CA SER A 242 -35.64 12.72 -40.13
C SER A 242 -34.16 12.74 -39.75
N GLU A 243 -33.43 13.77 -40.17
CA GLU A 243 -32.00 13.91 -39.86
C GLU A 243 -31.77 14.18 -38.36
N SER A 244 -32.60 15.05 -37.76
CA SER A 244 -32.57 15.30 -36.31
C SER A 244 -32.89 14.04 -35.50
N LEU A 245 -33.88 13.25 -35.91
CA LEU A 245 -34.20 11.97 -35.27
C LEU A 245 -33.06 10.96 -35.43
N TYR A 246 -32.39 10.93 -36.58
CA TYR A 246 -31.25 10.06 -36.84
C TYR A 246 -30.06 10.40 -35.93
N LEU A 247 -29.62 11.66 -35.90
CA LEU A 247 -28.52 12.08 -35.04
C LEU A 247 -28.84 11.91 -33.56
N ARG A 248 -30.09 12.19 -33.14
CA ARG A 248 -30.51 11.97 -31.75
C ARG A 248 -30.41 10.49 -31.34
N LYS A 249 -30.84 9.56 -32.21
CA LYS A 249 -30.68 8.12 -31.96
C LYS A 249 -29.20 7.71 -31.89
N ARG A 250 -28.36 8.32 -32.72
CA ARG A 250 -26.92 8.04 -32.72
C ARG A 250 -26.22 8.61 -31.48
N SER A 251 -26.61 9.79 -31.01
CA SER A 251 -26.21 10.37 -29.72
C SER A 251 -26.60 9.45 -28.56
N GLN A 252 -27.84 8.97 -28.52
CA GLN A 252 -28.30 8.01 -27.51
C GLN A 252 -27.47 6.71 -27.53
N SER A 253 -27.18 6.19 -28.73
CA SER A 253 -26.35 4.99 -28.88
C SER A 253 -24.91 5.23 -28.40
N LEU A 254 -24.36 6.40 -28.67
CA LEU A 254 -23.03 6.80 -28.17
C LEU A 254 -23.01 6.89 -26.64
N CYS A 255 -24.04 7.46 -26.01
CA CYS A 255 -24.15 7.50 -24.54
C CYS A 255 -24.09 6.09 -23.95
N VAL A 256 -24.81 5.11 -24.50
CA VAL A 256 -24.78 3.71 -24.04
C VAL A 256 -23.37 3.12 -24.11
N VAL A 257 -22.66 3.35 -25.22
CA VAL A 257 -21.27 2.87 -25.41
C VAL A 257 -20.30 3.54 -24.43
N ILE A 258 -20.48 4.85 -24.19
CA ILE A 258 -19.68 5.60 -23.22
C ILE A 258 -19.90 5.07 -21.80
N THR A 259 -21.16 4.92 -21.37
CA THR A 259 -21.51 4.43 -20.02
C THR A 259 -20.92 3.05 -19.77
N ALA A 260 -21.08 2.12 -20.72
CA ALA A 260 -20.51 0.77 -20.62
C ALA A 260 -18.98 0.81 -20.49
N ARG A 261 -18.30 1.71 -21.20
CA ARG A 261 -16.84 1.87 -21.08
C ARG A 261 -16.43 2.46 -19.71
N ILE A 262 -17.18 3.42 -19.18
CA ILE A 262 -16.93 3.99 -17.86
C ILE A 262 -17.03 2.91 -16.78
N GLU A 263 -18.05 2.04 -16.83
CA GLU A 263 -18.21 0.92 -15.89
C GLU A 263 -17.00 -0.03 -15.91
N VAL A 264 -16.51 -0.39 -17.10
CA VAL A 264 -15.32 -1.22 -17.26
C VAL A 264 -14.07 -0.55 -16.67
N ILE A 265 -13.92 0.77 -16.88
CA ILE A 265 -12.79 1.52 -16.31
C ILE A 265 -12.88 1.57 -14.79
N ASP A 266 -14.06 1.79 -14.22
CA ASP A 266 -14.26 1.85 -12.77
C ASP A 266 -13.97 0.51 -12.09
N GLN A 267 -14.35 -0.60 -12.72
CA GLN A 267 -13.98 -1.95 -12.26
C GLN A 267 -12.46 -2.15 -12.27
N ALA A 268 -11.80 -1.79 -13.39
CA ALA A 268 -10.35 -1.93 -13.51
C ALA A 268 -9.57 -1.09 -12.50
N LEU A 269 -9.98 0.17 -12.26
CA LEU A 269 -9.35 1.03 -11.25
C LEU A 269 -9.50 0.48 -9.83
N THR A 270 -10.66 -0.12 -9.54
CA THR A 270 -10.91 -0.77 -8.25
C THR A 270 -9.99 -1.97 -8.03
N GLU A 271 -9.84 -2.82 -9.05
CA GLU A 271 -8.95 -3.98 -9.02
C GLU A 271 -7.48 -3.57 -8.85
N ILE A 272 -7.02 -2.57 -9.60
CA ILE A 272 -5.66 -2.04 -9.46
C ILE A 272 -5.41 -1.49 -8.06
N ALA A 273 -6.37 -0.75 -7.48
CA ALA A 273 -6.26 -0.23 -6.12
C ALA A 273 -6.14 -1.37 -5.09
N HIS A 274 -6.94 -2.43 -5.26
CA HIS A 274 -6.89 -3.62 -4.41
C HIS A 274 -5.54 -4.34 -4.50
N LEU A 275 -5.05 -4.61 -5.71
CA LEU A 275 -3.75 -5.24 -5.94
C LEU A 275 -2.59 -4.40 -5.39
N THR A 276 -2.67 -3.08 -5.52
CA THR A 276 -1.66 -2.16 -4.97
C THR A 276 -1.64 -2.22 -3.44
N ALA A 277 -2.81 -2.27 -2.80
CA ALA A 277 -2.92 -2.39 -1.34
C ALA A 277 -2.35 -3.73 -0.84
N LEU A 278 -2.68 -4.83 -1.53
CA LEU A 278 -2.13 -6.16 -1.22
C LEU A 278 -0.60 -6.18 -1.37
N THR A 279 -0.08 -5.63 -2.47
CA THR A 279 1.37 -5.59 -2.73
C THR A 279 2.12 -4.78 -1.67
N LYS A 280 1.60 -3.61 -1.30
CA LYS A 280 2.18 -2.76 -0.24
C LYS A 280 2.21 -3.50 1.11
N ARG A 281 1.14 -4.22 1.43
CA ARG A 281 1.05 -5.01 2.67
C ARG A 281 2.02 -6.18 2.67
N SER A 282 2.15 -6.90 1.55
CA SER A 282 3.15 -7.97 1.39
C SER A 282 4.57 -7.45 1.60
N HIS A 283 4.92 -6.29 1.00
CA HIS A 283 6.23 -5.67 1.18
C HIS A 283 6.52 -5.33 2.65
N SER A 284 5.55 -4.76 3.37
CA SER A 284 5.72 -4.45 4.80
C SER A 284 5.98 -5.69 5.67
N ILE A 285 5.35 -6.82 5.35
CA ILE A 285 5.58 -8.09 6.06
C ILE A 285 6.99 -8.62 5.75
N SER A 286 7.47 -8.47 4.51
CA SER A 286 8.84 -8.83 4.13
C SER A 286 9.88 -8.01 4.91
N GLU A 287 9.68 -6.70 5.06
CA GLU A 287 10.57 -5.84 5.87
C GLU A 287 10.59 -6.23 7.36
N GLU A 288 9.43 -6.62 7.91
CA GLU A 288 9.31 -7.13 9.29
C GLU A 288 10.14 -8.41 9.47
N LEU A 289 10.04 -9.37 8.54
CA LEU A 289 10.81 -10.62 8.57
C LEU A 289 12.32 -10.37 8.46
N GLU A 290 12.76 -9.46 7.58
CA GLU A 290 14.16 -9.07 7.49
C GLU A 290 14.68 -8.45 8.79
N LEU A 291 13.85 -7.60 9.43
CA LEU A 291 14.19 -7.03 10.73
C LEU A 291 14.33 -8.11 11.80
N ILE A 292 13.41 -9.06 11.86
CA ILE A 292 13.46 -10.21 12.79
C ILE A 292 14.75 -11.02 12.55
N GLY A 293 15.09 -11.32 11.29
CA GLY A 293 16.33 -12.04 10.95
C GLY A 293 17.61 -11.30 11.40
N ARG A 294 17.62 -9.95 11.33
CA ARG A 294 18.74 -9.15 11.89
C ARG A 294 18.85 -9.28 13.40
N TYR A 295 17.72 -9.27 14.12
CA TYR A 295 17.69 -9.47 15.57
C TYR A 295 18.12 -10.89 15.95
N GLU A 296 17.66 -11.90 15.23
CA GLU A 296 18.06 -13.28 15.42
C GLU A 296 19.57 -13.44 15.27
N ALA A 297 20.15 -12.94 14.17
CA ALA A 297 21.58 -13.00 13.95
C ALA A 297 22.38 -12.27 15.05
N ARG A 298 21.85 -11.15 15.58
CA ARG A 298 22.46 -10.44 16.71
C ARG A 298 22.37 -11.25 18.00
N ASN A 299 21.21 -11.81 18.33
CA ASN A 299 21.00 -12.62 19.53
C ASN A 299 21.88 -13.88 19.49
N GLY A 300 21.97 -14.54 18.33
CA GLY A 300 22.86 -15.68 18.11
C GLY A 300 24.34 -15.33 18.31
N ARG A 301 24.81 -14.16 17.82
CA ARG A 301 26.16 -13.67 18.10
C ARG A 301 26.40 -13.42 19.60
N GLN A 302 25.44 -12.79 20.29
CA GLN A 302 25.54 -12.53 21.73
C GLN A 302 25.60 -13.83 22.53
N LEU A 303 24.74 -14.80 22.19
CA LEU A 303 24.73 -16.12 22.81
C LEU A 303 26.07 -16.83 22.63
N LYS A 304 26.57 -16.88 21.39
CA LYS A 304 27.86 -17.49 21.07
C LYS A 304 29.00 -16.83 21.86
N GLN A 305 29.07 -15.50 21.87
CA GLN A 305 30.10 -14.76 22.62
C GLN A 305 30.05 -15.04 24.12
N ALA A 306 28.85 -15.05 24.72
CA ALA A 306 28.70 -15.30 26.16
C ALA A 306 29.12 -16.73 26.54
N VAL A 307 28.76 -17.72 25.72
CA VAL A 307 29.18 -19.12 25.91
C VAL A 307 30.70 -19.25 25.77
N GLU A 308 31.30 -18.67 24.73
CA GLU A 308 32.75 -18.70 24.51
C GLU A 308 33.52 -18.07 25.67
N GLN A 309 33.09 -16.89 26.14
CA GLN A 309 33.70 -16.22 27.30
C GLN A 309 33.58 -17.05 28.57
N LEU A 310 32.42 -17.67 28.82
CA LEU A 310 32.22 -18.52 29.98
C LEU A 310 33.13 -19.75 29.94
N GLN A 311 33.22 -20.41 28.79
CA GLN A 311 34.11 -21.55 28.58
C GLN A 311 35.58 -21.19 28.78
N GLN A 312 36.01 -20.00 28.32
CA GLN A 312 37.39 -19.53 28.53
C GLN A 312 37.72 -19.34 30.01
N LEU A 313 36.82 -18.73 30.79
CA LEU A 313 37.00 -18.57 32.24
C LEU A 313 37.08 -19.92 32.94
N GLN A 314 36.19 -20.85 32.56
CA GLN A 314 36.16 -22.20 33.14
C GLN A 314 37.39 -23.03 32.76
N ALA A 315 37.91 -22.88 31.55
CA ALA A 315 39.15 -23.52 31.11
C ALA A 315 40.36 -22.98 31.88
N ALA A 316 40.46 -21.66 32.04
CA ALA A 316 41.50 -21.01 32.84
C ALA A 316 41.48 -21.45 34.32
N ARG A 317 40.31 -21.83 34.84
CA ARG A 317 40.16 -22.43 36.17
C ARG A 317 40.67 -23.87 36.24
N GLN A 318 40.47 -24.66 35.19
CA GLN A 318 40.81 -26.09 35.18
C GLN A 318 42.30 -26.37 35.03
N THR A 319 43.09 -25.40 34.56
CA THR A 319 44.56 -25.49 34.54
C THR A 319 45.11 -25.25 35.96
N PRO A 320 45.59 -26.28 36.68
CA PRO A 320 46.24 -26.10 37.96
C PRO A 320 47.69 -25.68 37.68
N ASP A 321 48.09 -24.51 38.19
CA ASP A 321 49.42 -23.89 38.11
C ASP A 321 49.78 -23.04 36.87
N GLY A 322 50.00 -21.75 37.14
CA GLY A 322 50.94 -20.92 36.38
C GLY A 322 50.42 -19.56 35.94
N ILE A 323 50.42 -18.58 36.86
CA ILE A 323 50.75 -17.22 36.45
C ILE A 323 52.18 -17.28 35.87
N SER A 324 52.29 -17.45 34.56
CA SER A 324 53.49 -17.16 33.79
C SER A 324 53.11 -16.79 32.36
N LEU A 325 52.40 -15.68 32.21
CA LEU A 325 52.30 -14.97 30.95
C LEU A 325 52.58 -13.48 31.22
N ASN A 326 53.84 -13.17 31.57
CA ASN A 326 54.51 -11.91 31.20
C ASN A 326 56.01 -11.89 31.61
N GLY A 327 56.76 -12.94 31.26
CA GLY A 327 58.22 -12.96 31.45
C GLY A 327 59.05 -13.32 30.21
N ASN A 328 58.51 -14.08 29.26
CA ASN A 328 59.32 -14.68 28.18
C ASN A 328 59.16 -14.06 26.79
N LYS A 329 58.57 -12.86 26.67
CA LYS A 329 58.71 -12.02 25.46
C LYS A 329 59.74 -10.89 25.59
N ALA A 330 60.26 -10.61 26.79
CA ALA A 330 61.25 -9.55 26.99
C ALA A 330 62.73 -10.02 26.87
N ARG A 331 63.02 -11.32 26.99
CA ARG A 331 64.42 -11.82 26.96
C ARG A 331 64.97 -12.24 25.59
N LYS A 332 64.13 -12.27 24.54
CA LYS A 332 64.59 -12.49 23.15
C LYS A 332 64.97 -11.22 22.39
N LEU A 333 64.81 -10.05 22.99
CA LEU A 333 65.22 -8.76 22.40
C LEU A 333 66.51 -8.16 23.01
N GLN A 334 67.05 -8.74 24.09
CA GLN A 334 68.31 -8.24 24.70
C GLN A 334 69.56 -9.05 24.36
N VAL A 335 69.45 -10.22 23.70
CA VAL A 335 70.63 -11.02 23.28
C VAL A 335 71.07 -10.69 21.85
N VAL A 336 70.28 -9.94 21.07
CA VAL A 336 70.63 -9.50 19.70
C VAL A 336 71.27 -8.10 19.69
N ALA A 337 71.42 -7.45 20.85
CA ALA A 337 71.95 -6.09 20.95
C ALA A 337 73.35 -5.98 21.57
N ASN A 338 73.99 -7.08 21.98
CA ASN A 338 75.34 -7.08 22.60
C ASN A 338 76.19 -8.30 22.15
N GLY A 339 76.13 -8.66 20.87
CA GLY A 339 76.97 -9.70 20.27
C GLY A 339 77.63 -9.19 19.00
#